data_AF-A0A661CH97-F1
#
_entry.id   AF-A0A661CH97-F1
#
_cell.length_a   1.000
_cell.length_b   1.000
_cell.length_c   1.000
_cell.angle_alpha   90.00
_cell.angle_beta   90.00
_cell.angle_gamma   90.00
#
_symmetry.space_group_name_H-M   'P 1'
#
loop_
_entity.id
_entity.type
_entity.pdbx_description
1 polymer ?
#
loop_
_entity_poly.entity_id
_entity_poly.type
_entity_poly.pdbx_seq_one_letter_code
_entity_poly.pdbx_strand_id
1 'polypeptide(L)' 'MSNHFHLCLSTPLGNLSGGMGWLQGTYAKRFNAYRRDAGHLFQGRFKSLAVEPGTHLKNLVD' A
#
# COMPACT_ATOMS: atom_id res chain seq x y z
N MET A 1 -13.63 3.06 -4.61
CA MET A 1 -12.48 2.15 -4.63
C MET A 1 -11.94 1.87 -6.04
N SER A 2 -11.65 2.87 -6.88
CA SER A 2 -11.08 2.61 -8.23
C SER A 2 -9.66 3.14 -8.44
N ASN A 3 -9.14 3.93 -7.49
CA ASN A 3 -7.85 4.62 -7.63
C ASN A 3 -6.91 4.48 -6.41
N HIS A 4 -7.26 3.65 -5.42
CA HIS A 4 -6.43 3.37 -4.26
C HIS A 4 -6.71 1.96 -3.72
N PHE A 5 -5.86 1.50 -2.80
CA PHE A 5 -5.96 0.18 -2.19
C PHE A 5 -5.85 0.31 -0.66
N HIS A 6 -6.40 -0.69 0.04
CA HIS A 6 -6.33 -0.85 1.49
C HIS A 6 -5.57 -2.14 1.82
N LEU A 7 -4.67 -2.09 2.80
CA LEU A 7 -3.97 -3.27 3.31
C LEU A 7 -4.12 -3.33 4.82
N CYS A 8 -4.41 -4.53 5.31
CA CYS A 8 -4.37 -4.86 6.73
C CYS A 8 -3.19 -5.81 6.96
N LEU A 9 -2.17 -5.34 7.69
CA LEU A 9 -0.89 -6.04 7.84
C LEU A 9 -0.42 -5.96 9.29
N SER A 10 0.29 -7.01 9.75
CA SER A 10 1.06 -6.96 10.98
C SER A 10 2.53 -6.72 10.66
N THR A 11 3.18 -5.79 11.38
CA THR A 11 4.60 -5.44 11.17
C THR A 11 5.40 -5.69 12.46
N PRO A 12 5.74 -6.96 12.77
CA PRO A 12 6.39 -7.32 14.03
C PRO A 12 7.77 -6.67 14.22
N LEU A 13 8.40 -6.23 13.13
CA LEU A 13 9.72 -5.58 13.14
C LEU A 13 9.67 -4.04 12.99
N GLY A 14 8.48 -3.43 13.01
CA GLY A 14 8.35 -1.97 12.84
C GLY A 14 8.80 -1.44 11.47
N ASN A 15 8.81 -2.29 10.44
CA ASN A 15 9.41 -2.02 9.12
C ASN A 15 8.40 -1.59 8.04
N LEU A 16 7.25 -1.04 8.43
CA LEU A 16 6.15 -0.69 7.51
C LEU A 16 6.61 0.23 6.38
N SER A 17 7.32 1.32 6.69
CA SER A 17 7.75 2.30 5.68
C SER A 17 8.67 1.70 4.62
N GLY A 18 9.61 0.83 5.03
CA GLY A 18 10.50 0.13 4.10
C GLY A 18 9.74 -0.84 3.20
N GLY A 19 8.84 -1.64 3.79
CA GLY A 19 7.99 -2.57 3.04
C GLY A 19 7.07 -1.85 2.04
N MET A 20 6.43 -0.76 2.45
CA MET A 20 5.55 0.03 1.59
C MET A 20 6.31 0.75 0.46
N GLY A 21 7.56 1.18 0.71
CA GLY A 21 8.44 1.73 -0.32
C GLY A 21 8.78 0.68 -1.39
N TRP A 22 9.16 -0.53 -0.97
CA TRP A 22 9.39 -1.64 -1.90
C TRP A 22 8.14 -2.02 -2.69
N LEU A 23 7.00 -2.16 -2.02
CA LEU A 23 5.73 -2.56 -2.63
C LEU A 23 5.29 -1.56 -3.70
N GLN A 24 5.17 -0.28 -3.35
CA GLN A 24 4.73 0.77 -4.27
C GLN A 24 5.72 0.96 -5.42
N GLY A 25 7.03 0.99 -5.13
CA GLY A 25 8.05 1.13 -6.17
C GLY A 25 8.07 -0.06 -7.14
N THR A 26 7.94 -1.28 -6.64
CA THR A 26 7.89 -2.49 -7.47
C THR A 26 6.63 -2.53 -8.32
N TYR A 27 5.47 -2.22 -7.73
CA TYR A 27 4.21 -2.18 -8.46
C TYR A 27 4.22 -1.10 -9.55
N ALA A 28 4.62 0.13 -9.24
CA ALA A 28 4.69 1.23 -10.20
C ALA A 28 5.58 0.89 -11.40
N LYS A 29 6.78 0.33 -11.15
CA LYS A 29 7.69 -0.10 -12.22
C LYS A 29 7.07 -1.18 -13.10
N ARG A 30 6.47 -2.21 -12.51
CA ARG A 30 5.84 -3.32 -13.25
C ARG A 30 4.62 -2.86 -14.05
N PHE A 31 3.78 -2.02 -13.45
CA PHE A 31 2.60 -1.46 -14.09
C PHE A 31 2.97 -0.60 -15.30
N ASN A 32 3.92 0.32 -15.14
CA ASN A 32 4.41 1.16 -16.22
C ASN A 32 5.02 0.33 -17.35
N ALA A 33 5.85 -0.67 -17.03
CA ALA A 33 6.41 -1.59 -18.01
C ALA A 33 5.32 -2.36 -18.77
N TYR A 34 4.31 -2.87 -18.07
CA TYR A 34 3.18 -3.59 -18.68
C TYR A 34 2.36 -2.68 -19.61
N ARG A 35 2.11 -1.43 -19.20
CA ARG A 35 1.32 -0.47 -19.98
C ARG A 35 2.14 0.29 -21.03
N ARG A 36 3.46 0.11 -21.07
CA ARG A 36 4.41 0.90 -21.87
C ARG A 36 4.27 2.40 -21.60
N ASP A 37 4.06 2.75 -20.33
CA ASP A 37 3.88 4.11 -19.85
C ASP A 37 5.06 4.53 -18.97
N ALA A 38 5.16 5.82 -18.64
CA ALA A 38 6.18 6.37 -17.76
C ALA A 38 5.60 7.48 -16.87
N GLY A 39 6.04 7.53 -15.61
CA GLY A 39 5.65 8.57 -14.66
C GLY A 39 5.18 8.03 -13.31
N HIS A 40 4.60 8.92 -12.51
CA HIS A 40 4.13 8.63 -11.17
C HIS A 40 2.79 7.90 -11.21
N LEU A 41 2.78 6.66 -10.72
CA LEU A 41 1.54 5.90 -10.56
C LEU A 41 0.80 6.26 -9.27
N PHE A 42 1.54 6.49 -8.18
CA PHE A 42 0.99 6.89 -6.89
C PHE A 42 1.19 8.39 -6.67
N GLN A 43 0.17 9.07 -6.15
CA GLN A 43 0.14 10.54 -6.00
C GLN A 43 0.62 11.03 -4.63
N GLY A 44 1.25 10.18 -3.82
CA GLY A 44 1.72 10.57 -2.50
C GLY A 44 2.18 9.40 -1.63
N ARG A 45 2.36 9.69 -0.34
CA ARG A 45 2.72 8.68 0.66
C ARG A 45 1.51 7.85 1.03
N PHE A 46 1.75 6.62 1.47
CA PHE A 46 0.72 5.81 2.11
C PHE A 46 0.30 6.44 3.46
N LYS A 47 -0.91 6.13 3.90
CA LYS A 47 -1.39 6.41 5.25
C LYS A 47 -1.40 5.12 6.05
N SER A 48 -1.08 5.19 7.34
CA SER A 48 -1.12 4.06 8.25
C SER A 48 -1.83 4.44 9.54
N LEU A 49 -2.72 3.56 9.98
CA LEU A 49 -3.41 3.64 11.25
C LEU A 49 -3.02 2.40 12.04
N ALA A 50 -2.56 2.55 13.28
CA ALA A 50 -2.40 1.44 14.19
C ALA A 50 -3.81 0.97 14.61
N VAL A 51 -4.05 -0.34 14.55
CA VAL A 51 -5.35 -0.93 14.84
C VAL A 51 -5.15 -2.04 15.84
N GLU A 52 -5.96 -2.04 16.89
CA GLU A 52 -5.98 -3.13 17.87
C GLU A 52 -6.53 -4.42 17.26
N PRO A 53 -6.02 -5.60 17.65
CA PRO A 53 -6.58 -6.87 17.22
C PRO A 53 -8.07 -6.97 17.55
N GLY A 54 -8.92 -7.34 16.58
CA GLY A 54 -10.35 -7.59 16.82
C GLY A 54 -11.28 -7.06 15.73
N THR A 55 -12.51 -6.71 16.13
CA THR A 55 -13.63 -6.34 15.24
C THR A 55 -13.36 -5.15 14.32
N HIS A 56 -12.40 -4.27 14.64
CA HIS A 56 -12.00 -3.14 13.81
C HIS A 56 -11.30 -3.54 12.49
N LEU A 57 -10.73 -4.74 12.40
CA LEU A 57 -10.01 -5.18 11.19
C LEU A 57 -10.93 -5.36 9.98
N LYS A 58 -12.20 -5.70 10.20
CA LYS A 58 -13.16 -6.00 9.12
C LYS A 58 -13.56 -4.76 8.31
N ASN A 59 -13.59 -3.59 8.93
CA ASN A 59 -14.09 -2.36 8.30
C ASN A 59 -12.97 -1.51 7.69
N LEU A 60 -11.72 -2.00 7.68
CA LEU A 60 -10.57 -1.21 7.24
C LEU A 60 -10.32 -1.27 5.72
N VAL A 61 -10.91 -2.26 5.05
CA VAL A 61 -10.61 -2.64 3.66
C VAL A 61 -11.77 -2.38 2.70
N ASP A 62 -12.89 -1.85 3.22
CA ASP A 62 -14.12 -1.58 2.46
C ASP A 62 -14.18 -0.16 1.88
#